data_AF-A0A2E4XMS4-F1
#
_entry.id   AF-A0A2E4XMS4-F1
#
_cell.length_a   1.000
_cell.length_b   1.000
_cell.length_c   1.000
_cell.angle_alpha   90.00
_cell.angle_beta   90.00
_cell.angle_gamma   90.00
#
_symmetry.space_group_name_H-M   'P 1'
#
loop_
_entity.id
_entity.type
_entity.pdbx_description
1 polymer ?
#
loop_
_entity_poly.entity_id
_entity_poly.type
_entity_poly.pdbx_seq_one_letter_code
_entity_poly.pdbx_strand_id
1 'polypeptide(L)'
;MKEAFPDFTWVHDKQIQDGCSKKRPDLLLDLGTHIVIVEIDENKHSDYDCSCENKRLMELSQDVHHRPIVFIRFNPDKYVDEDGNTIRSCWRMNKNGILTIPKTKQEEWKKRIDVLKETIQYWTDNPVEKIVEIIQLFY
;
A
#
# COMPACT_ATOMS: atom_id res chain seq x y z
N MET A 1 8.79 -9.00 -0.31
CA MET A 1 8.48 -8.44 -1.63
C MET A 1 9.57 -8.79 -2.63
N LYS A 2 10.80 -8.29 -2.51
CA LYS A 2 11.94 -8.72 -3.38
C LYS A 2 12.18 -10.23 -3.42
N GLU A 3 12.10 -10.92 -2.29
CA GLU A 3 12.25 -12.39 -2.24
C GLU A 3 11.03 -13.14 -2.80
N ALA A 4 9.84 -12.52 -2.76
CA ALA A 4 8.61 -13.14 -3.24
C ALA A 4 8.41 -12.92 -4.76
N PHE A 5 9.01 -11.86 -5.30
CA PHE A 5 8.83 -11.38 -6.67
C PHE A 5 10.19 -10.93 -7.23
N PRO A 6 11.14 -11.86 -7.42
CA PRO A 6 12.52 -11.53 -7.79
C PRO A 6 12.65 -11.04 -9.24
N ASP A 7 11.74 -11.46 -10.12
CA ASP A 7 11.79 -11.16 -11.56
C ASP A 7 11.31 -9.75 -11.90
N PHE A 8 10.86 -8.99 -10.90
CA PHE A 8 10.26 -7.68 -11.09
C PHE A 8 11.13 -6.54 -10.57
N THR A 9 11.04 -5.40 -11.24
CA THR A 9 11.76 -4.19 -10.84
C THR A 9 10.98 -3.48 -9.74
N TRP A 10 11.48 -3.58 -8.51
CA TRP A 10 10.94 -2.88 -7.34
C TRP A 10 11.67 -1.55 -7.10
N VAL A 11 10.94 -0.45 -7.13
CA VAL A 11 11.45 0.86 -6.69
C VAL A 11 11.01 1.10 -5.24
N HIS A 12 11.96 1.37 -4.34
CA HIS A 12 11.76 1.70 -2.93
C HIS A 12 12.40 3.06 -2.65
N ASP A 13 11.77 4.01 -1.93
CA ASP A 13 12.56 5.11 -1.32
C ASP A 13 11.90 5.97 -0.23
N LYS A 14 12.74 6.44 0.72
CA LYS A 14 12.46 7.39 1.82
C LYS A 14 12.72 8.87 1.41
N GLN A 15 12.15 9.80 2.18
CA GLN A 15 11.91 11.24 1.95
C GLN A 15 13.09 12.15 1.48
N ILE A 16 12.78 13.20 0.71
CA ILE A 16 13.64 14.39 0.45
C ILE A 16 13.08 15.62 1.20
N GLN A 17 13.94 16.34 1.93
CA GLN A 17 13.67 17.68 2.48
C GLN A 17 13.51 18.72 1.34
N ASP A 18 12.48 19.56 1.45
CA ASP A 18 12.19 20.77 0.61
C ASP A 18 11.66 20.73 -0.85
N GLY A 19 10.78 19.80 -1.24
CA GLY A 19 9.86 19.98 -2.40
C GLY A 19 8.40 20.28 -2.01
N CYS A 20 7.61 20.98 -2.83
CA CYS A 20 6.16 21.18 -2.57
C CYS A 20 5.29 19.97 -3.03
N SER A 21 5.90 18.91 -3.54
CA SER A 21 5.25 17.68 -4.05
C SER A 21 6.07 16.40 -3.71
N LYS A 22 6.12 16.01 -2.43
CA LYS A 22 7.10 15.03 -1.86
C LYS A 22 6.63 13.56 -1.68
N LYS A 23 5.63 13.04 -2.40
CA LYS A 23 5.12 11.67 -2.11
C LYS A 23 5.47 10.64 -3.19
N ARG A 24 6.48 9.82 -2.88
CA ARG A 24 6.81 8.59 -3.59
C ARG A 24 5.95 7.44 -3.05
N PRO A 25 5.47 6.51 -3.89
CA PRO A 25 4.81 5.31 -3.42
C PRO A 25 5.76 4.46 -2.58
N ASP A 26 5.27 3.83 -1.50
CA ASP A 26 6.10 3.00 -0.62
C ASP A 26 6.68 1.79 -1.36
N LEU A 27 5.89 1.23 -2.28
CA LEU A 27 6.34 0.24 -3.25
C LEU A 27 5.73 0.57 -4.61
N LEU A 28 6.56 0.57 -5.65
CA LEU A 28 6.12 0.59 -7.04
C LEU A 28 6.65 -0.62 -7.78
N LEU A 29 5.75 -1.26 -8.51
CA LEU A 29 5.98 -2.41 -9.37
C LEU A 29 5.49 -2.05 -10.79
N ASP A 30 6.43 -1.95 -11.74
CA ASP A 30 6.12 -1.76 -13.16
C ASP A 30 6.15 -3.13 -13.86
N LEU A 31 5.00 -3.54 -14.41
CA LEU A 31 4.82 -4.83 -15.10
C LEU A 31 4.90 -4.68 -16.63
N GLY A 32 5.22 -3.49 -17.13
CA GLY A 32 5.18 -3.13 -18.56
C GLY A 32 3.76 -2.90 -19.08
N THR A 33 2.81 -3.79 -18.75
CA THR A 33 1.39 -3.69 -19.14
C THR A 33 0.61 -2.68 -18.29
N HIS A 34 0.84 -2.70 -16.98
CA HIS A 34 0.21 -1.84 -16.00
C HIS A 34 1.14 -1.67 -14.81
N ILE A 35 0.77 -0.79 -13.88
CA ILE A 35 1.59 -0.46 -12.72
C ILE A 35 0.82 -0.84 -11.45
N VAL A 36 1.50 -1.48 -10.51
CA VAL A 36 0.98 -1.74 -9.17
C VAL A 36 1.73 -0.85 -8.19
N ILE A 37 0.98 -0.05 -7.43
CA ILE A 37 1.47 0.85 -6.40
C ILE A 37 0.93 0.36 -5.07
N VAL A 38 1.80 0.15 -4.08
CA VAL A 38 1.41 -0.16 -2.71
C VAL A 38 1.75 1.03 -1.81
N GLU A 39 0.78 1.47 -1.03
CA GLU A 39 0.95 2.51 -0.01
C GLU A 39 0.59 1.98 1.37
N ILE A 40 1.43 2.26 2.34
CA ILE A 40 1.21 1.91 3.75
C ILE A 40 0.53 3.11 4.40
N ASP A 41 -0.74 2.93 4.75
CA ASP A 41 -1.57 4.00 5.31
C ASP A 41 -1.69 3.84 6.83
N GLU A 42 -0.70 4.38 7.55
CA GLU A 42 -0.64 4.37 9.02
C GLU A 42 -1.51 5.48 9.61
N ASN A 43 -2.51 5.10 10.39
CA ASN A 43 -3.68 5.90 10.78
C ASN A 43 -4.46 6.44 9.60
N LYS A 44 -5.75 6.06 9.50
CA LYS A 44 -6.78 6.79 8.75
C LYS A 44 -6.50 8.29 8.87
N HIS A 45 -5.77 8.88 7.93
CA HIS A 45 -5.54 10.30 7.90
C HIS A 45 -6.91 10.84 7.52
N SER A 46 -7.63 11.28 8.55
CA SER A 46 -8.84 12.08 8.44
C SER A 46 -8.45 13.40 7.82
N ASP A 47 -8.26 13.38 6.50
CA ASP A 47 -8.26 14.46 5.53
C ASP A 47 -7.53 13.93 4.29
N TYR A 48 -8.18 12.97 3.64
CA TYR A 48 -7.94 12.77 2.23
C TYR A 48 -8.57 13.97 1.53
N ASP A 49 -7.76 15.00 1.28
CA ASP A 49 -8.05 16.02 0.28
C ASP A 49 -8.12 15.29 -1.08
N CYS A 50 -9.30 14.73 -1.35
CA CYS A 50 -9.61 13.82 -2.46
C CYS A 50 -9.25 14.44 -3.83
N SER A 51 -9.11 15.76 -3.89
CA SER A 51 -8.66 16.52 -5.05
C SER A 51 -7.17 16.34 -5.37
N CYS A 52 -6.29 16.24 -4.36
CA CYS A 52 -4.84 16.21 -4.55
C CYS A 52 -4.35 14.81 -4.98
N GLU A 53 -4.91 13.76 -4.40
CA GLU A 53 -4.58 12.37 -4.77
C GLU A 53 -5.07 12.01 -6.17
N ASN A 54 -6.29 12.41 -6.55
CA ASN A 54 -6.79 12.22 -7.92
C ASN A 54 -5.94 12.97 -8.96
N LYS A 55 -5.45 14.17 -8.61
CA LYS A 55 -4.56 14.93 -9.48
C LYS A 55 -3.20 14.24 -9.64
N ARG A 56 -2.63 13.70 -8.56
CA ARG A 56 -1.40 12.87 -8.59
C ARG A 56 -1.59 11.60 -9.41
N LEU A 57 -2.74 10.95 -9.28
CA LEU A 57 -3.11 9.76 -10.05
C LEU A 57 -3.20 10.08 -11.55
N MET A 58 -3.77 11.23 -11.89
CA MET A 58 -3.77 11.73 -13.27
C MET A 58 -2.38 12.08 -13.78
N GLU A 59 -1.53 12.75 -12.99
CA GLU A 59 -0.15 13.10 -13.36
C GLU A 59 0.70 11.83 -13.57
N LEU A 60 0.62 10.86 -12.66
CA LEU A 60 1.26 9.55 -12.84
C LEU A 60 0.74 8.81 -14.08
N SER A 61 -0.59 8.80 -14.30
CA SER A 61 -1.19 8.17 -15.48
C SER A 61 -0.73 8.83 -16.80
N GLN A 62 -0.54 10.16 -16.82
CA GLN A 62 0.02 10.88 -17.96
C GLN A 62 1.49 10.51 -18.20
N ASP A 63 2.30 10.45 -17.14
CA ASP A 63 3.72 10.10 -17.23
C ASP A 63 3.95 8.65 -17.68
N VAL A 64 2.97 7.76 -17.43
CA VAL A 64 3.08 6.34 -17.77
C VAL A 64 2.36 5.95 -19.06
N HIS A 65 2.07 6.92 -19.95
CA HIS A 65 1.40 6.74 -21.25
C HIS A 65 0.00 6.10 -21.17
N HIS A 66 -0.80 6.47 -20.16
CA HIS A 66 -2.15 5.92 -19.91
C HIS A 66 -2.18 4.42 -19.60
N ARG A 67 -1.06 3.84 -19.13
CA ARG A 67 -1.07 2.48 -18.61
C ARG A 67 -2.01 2.38 -17.39
N PRO A 68 -2.78 1.29 -17.28
CA PRO A 68 -3.61 1.06 -16.10
C PRO A 68 -2.78 1.08 -14.81
N ILE A 69 -3.39 1.55 -13.72
CA ILE A 69 -2.73 1.63 -12.41
C ILE A 69 -3.62 0.98 -11.35
N VAL A 70 -3.02 0.07 -10.57
CA VAL A 70 -3.63 -0.56 -9.41
C VAL A 70 -3.00 0.02 -8.14
N PHE A 71 -3.79 0.70 -7.33
CA PHE A 71 -3.40 1.25 -6.04
C PHE A 71 -3.86 0.34 -4.91
N ILE A 72 -2.91 -0.29 -4.21
CA ILE A 72 -3.16 -1.13 -3.05
C ILE A 72 -2.79 -0.33 -1.81
N ARG A 73 -3.80 0.09 -1.05
CA ARG A 73 -3.59 0.72 0.24
C ARG A 73 -3.66 -0.33 1.34
N PHE A 74 -2.62 -0.42 2.13
CA PHE A 74 -2.46 -1.41 3.18
C PHE A 74 -2.38 -0.72 4.53
N ASN A 75 -3.35 -0.99 5.39
CA ASN A 75 -3.38 -0.43 6.74
C ASN A 75 -2.80 -1.45 7.76
N PRO A 76 -1.61 -1.19 8.34
CA PRO A 76 -1.03 -2.06 9.34
C PRO A 76 -1.60 -1.84 10.76
N ASP A 77 -2.45 -0.82 10.93
CA ASP A 77 -2.95 -0.35 12.21
C ASP A 77 -4.33 -0.92 12.57
N LYS A 78 -5.00 -0.25 13.52
CA LYS A 78 -6.34 -0.61 13.94
C LYS A 78 -7.35 -0.34 12.81
N TYR A 79 -8.34 -1.20 12.71
CA TYR A 79 -9.48 -1.03 11.81
C TYR A 79 -10.73 -1.67 12.40
N VAL A 80 -11.87 -1.46 11.76
CA VAL A 80 -13.14 -2.09 12.13
C VAL A 80 -13.50 -3.03 10.99
N ASP A 81 -13.68 -4.32 11.30
CA ASP A 81 -14.07 -5.28 10.27
C ASP A 81 -15.55 -5.14 9.87
N GLU A 82 -15.97 -5.90 8.85
CA GLU A 82 -17.33 -5.88 8.31
C GLU A 82 -18.39 -6.29 9.36
N ASP A 83 -17.98 -7.06 10.38
CA ASP A 83 -18.81 -7.47 11.50
C ASP A 83 -18.89 -6.41 12.61
N GLY A 84 -18.19 -5.29 12.46
CA GLY A 84 -18.14 -4.20 13.44
C GLY A 84 -17.14 -4.42 14.58
N ASN A 85 -16.31 -5.46 14.51
CA ASN A 85 -15.30 -5.72 15.53
C ASN A 85 -14.09 -4.81 15.33
N THR A 86 -13.61 -4.22 16.42
CA THR A 86 -12.37 -3.45 16.40
C THR A 86 -11.16 -4.37 16.42
N ILE A 87 -10.46 -4.45 15.30
CA ILE A 87 -9.18 -5.13 15.19
C ILE A 87 -8.08 -4.16 15.61
N ARG A 88 -7.34 -4.50 16.67
CA ARG A 88 -6.25 -3.65 17.20
C ARG A 88 -5.01 -3.71 16.31
N SER A 89 -4.25 -2.61 16.27
CA SER A 89 -2.96 -2.53 15.55
C SER A 89 -2.04 -3.71 15.87
N CYS A 90 -1.32 -4.18 14.85
CA CYS A 90 -0.28 -5.19 15.01
C CYS A 90 0.94 -4.64 15.75
N TRP A 91 1.08 -3.31 15.82
CA TRP A 91 2.22 -2.65 16.44
C TRP A 91 1.91 -2.28 17.89
N ARG A 92 2.89 -2.48 18.76
CA ARG A 92 2.85 -2.06 20.15
C ARG A 92 4.19 -1.46 20.56
N MET A 93 4.11 -0.32 21.24
CA MET A 93 5.28 0.29 21.87
C MET A 93 5.73 -0.56 23.06
N ASN A 94 7.00 -0.96 23.06
CA ASN A 94 7.59 -1.65 24.19
C ASN A 94 8.00 -0.66 25.30
N LYS A 95 8.49 -1.17 26.44
CA LYS A 95 8.90 -0.34 27.58
C LYS A 95 10.02 0.65 27.27
N ASN A 96 10.76 0.44 26.19
CA ASN A 96 11.88 1.26 25.74
C ASN A 96 11.47 2.27 24.65
N GLY A 97 10.17 2.41 24.36
CA GLY A 97 9.66 3.32 23.33
C GLY A 97 9.78 2.82 21.89
N ILE A 98 10.16 1.55 21.68
CA ILE A 98 10.34 0.97 20.34
C ILE A 98 9.03 0.31 19.89
N LEU A 99 8.57 0.63 18.68
CA LEU A 99 7.46 -0.06 18.02
C LEU A 99 7.88 -1.48 17.66
N THR A 100 7.16 -2.46 18.19
CA THR A 100 7.41 -3.88 17.96
C THR A 100 6.11 -4.63 17.73
N ILE A 101 6.17 -5.73 16.98
CA ILE A 101 5.03 -6.63 16.81
C ILE A 101 5.09 -7.67 17.93
N PRO A 102 4.19 -7.62 18.94
CA PRO A 102 4.21 -8.58 20.03
C PRO A 102 3.92 -9.99 19.50
N LYS A 103 4.41 -11.02 20.20
CA LYS A 103 4.22 -12.43 19.80
C LYS A 103 2.75 -12.78 19.53
N THR A 104 1.83 -12.22 20.32
CA THR A 104 0.38 -12.38 20.18
C THR A 104 -0.21 -11.83 18.88
N LYS A 105 0.53 -10.97 18.16
CA LYS A 105 0.11 -10.34 16.90
C LYS A 105 0.92 -10.82 15.70
N GLN A 106 1.87 -11.73 15.88
CA GLN A 106 2.70 -12.25 14.79
C GLN A 106 1.87 -13.00 13.74
N GLU A 107 0.90 -13.83 14.17
CA GLU A 107 0.02 -14.55 13.25
C GLU A 107 -0.91 -13.62 12.47
N GLU A 108 -1.47 -12.62 13.15
CA GLU A 108 -2.30 -11.60 12.50
C GLU A 108 -1.49 -10.78 11.49
N TRP A 109 -0.29 -10.35 11.88
CA TRP A 109 0.61 -9.63 10.99
C TRP A 109 0.99 -10.47 9.77
N LYS A 110 1.32 -11.75 9.98
CA LYS A 110 1.59 -12.69 8.89
C LYS A 110 0.40 -12.79 7.94
N LYS A 111 -0.83 -12.96 8.47
CA LYS A 111 -2.05 -12.98 7.66
C LYS A 111 -2.20 -11.70 6.83
N ARG A 112 -1.96 -10.53 7.41
CA ARG A 112 -2.04 -9.25 6.68
C ARG A 112 -1.04 -9.19 5.53
N ILE A 113 0.21 -9.59 5.79
CA ILE A 113 1.25 -9.65 4.77
C ILE A 113 0.94 -10.67 3.68
N ASP A 114 0.37 -11.83 4.03
CA ASP A 114 0.02 -12.86 3.06
C ASP A 114 -1.12 -12.38 2.14
N VAL A 115 -2.15 -11.72 2.67
CA VAL A 115 -3.21 -11.07 1.86
C VAL A 115 -2.64 -9.99 0.93
N LEU A 116 -1.68 -9.18 1.41
CA LEU A 116 -1.02 -8.19 0.57
C LEU A 116 -0.27 -8.84 -0.60
N LYS A 117 0.47 -9.93 -0.34
CA LYS A 117 1.17 -10.68 -1.39
C LYS A 117 0.20 -11.31 -2.38
N GLU A 118 -0.86 -11.94 -1.91
CA GLU A 118 -1.89 -12.54 -2.75
C GLU A 118 -2.55 -11.50 -3.65
N THR A 119 -2.85 -10.31 -3.12
CA THR A 119 -3.40 -9.20 -3.89
C THR A 119 -2.43 -8.76 -4.99
N ILE A 120 -1.15 -8.61 -4.67
CA ILE A 120 -0.13 -8.21 -5.65
C ILE A 120 0.08 -9.29 -6.71
N GLN A 121 0.09 -10.57 -6.31
CA GLN A 121 0.18 -11.70 -7.23
C GLN A 121 -1.02 -11.72 -8.19
N TYR A 122 -2.23 -11.54 -7.66
CA TYR A 122 -3.43 -11.48 -8.48
C TYR A 122 -3.32 -10.40 -9.57
N TRP A 123 -2.89 -9.18 -9.22
CA TRP A 123 -2.72 -8.13 -10.23
C TRP A 123 -1.53 -8.33 -11.13
N THR A 124 -0.51 -9.05 -10.68
CA THR A 124 0.59 -9.45 -11.56
C THR A 124 0.14 -10.43 -12.64
N ASP A 125 -0.76 -11.35 -12.30
CA ASP A 125 -1.20 -12.44 -13.19
C ASP A 125 -2.42 -12.08 -14.06
N ASN A 126 -3.14 -11.00 -13.74
CA ASN A 126 -4.40 -10.65 -14.39
C ASN A 126 -4.32 -9.27 -15.08
N PRO A 127 -5.02 -9.10 -16.22
CA PRO A 127 -5.12 -7.80 -16.86
C PRO A 127 -5.98 -6.83 -16.03
N VAL A 128 -5.69 -5.54 -16.17
CA VAL A 128 -6.48 -4.47 -15.53
C VAL A 128 -7.43 -3.87 -16.55
N GLU A 129 -8.73 -3.93 -16.28
CA GLU A 129 -9.76 -3.37 -17.16
C GLU A 129 -9.93 -1.86 -16.98
N LYS A 130 -9.76 -1.37 -15.74
CA LYS A 130 -9.91 0.05 -15.40
C LYS A 130 -8.58 0.78 -15.55
N ILE A 131 -8.61 2.04 -15.97
CA ILE A 131 -7.42 2.91 -15.98
C ILE A 131 -6.87 3.07 -14.55
N VAL A 132 -7.75 3.10 -13.55
CA VAL A 132 -7.40 3.20 -12.14
C VAL A 132 -8.25 2.23 -11.33
N GLU A 133 -7.61 1.36 -10.58
CA GLU A 133 -8.23 0.46 -9.60
C GLU A 133 -7.67 0.77 -8.21
N ILE A 134 -8.53 0.89 -7.20
CA ILE A 134 -8.12 1.19 -5.81
C ILE A 134 -8.61 0.07 -4.91
N ILE A 135 -7.67 -0.51 -4.15
CA ILE A 135 -7.90 -1.65 -3.27
C ILE A 135 -7.48 -1.25 -1.88
N GLN A 136 -8.37 -1.45 -0.92
CA GLN A 136 -8.16 -1.13 0.48
C GLN A 136 -8.08 -2.44 1.27
N LEU A 137 -6.92 -2.68 1.90
CA LEU A 137 -6.68 -3.84 2.75
C LEU A 137 -6.66 -3.40 4.21
N PHE A 138 -7.57 -3.98 5.02
CA PHE A 138 -7.68 -3.78 6.47
C PHE A 138 -8.12 -2.36 6.92
N TYR A 139 -9.22 -1.83 6.38
CA TYR A 139 -9.75 -0.47 6.64
C TYR A 139 -10.98 -0.42 7.53
#